data_AF-A0A6B4GWS6-F1
#
_entry.id   AF-A0A6B4GWS6-F1
#
_cell.length_a   1.000
_cell.length_b   1.000
_cell.length_c   1.000
_cell.angle_alpha   90.00
_cell.angle_beta   90.00
_cell.angle_gamma   90.00
#
_symmetry.space_group_name_H-M   'P 1'
#
loop_
_entity.id
_entity.type
_entity.pdbx_description
1 polymer ?
#
loop_
_entity_poly.entity_id
_entity_poly.type
_entity_poly.pdbx_seq_one_letter_code
_entity_poly.pdbx_strand_id
1 'polypeptide(L)'
;MARARSPNRDKAFKIYKEHDGNIDLVKIAEILNISSGTIRGWKNKDKWDNKLNGTFQKKSAKNTERSKYKKVNKNIKKENPKYKNNMALELSELTERQRLFAEEFVKVPIAYKAAIKAGYSQDRAFITGSELVRNRKVKTYIKYLKELRRESLLIDKEDLIDVHMRIDFSNITDFVNIIWTAK
;
A
#
# COMPACT_ATOMS: atom_id res chain seq x y z
N MET A 1 -33.66 -20.21 -36.81
CA MET A 1 -33.08 -19.37 -37.88
C MET A 1 -32.43 -18.13 -37.28
N ALA A 2 -31.23 -17.75 -37.71
CA ALA A 2 -30.60 -16.50 -37.27
C ALA A 2 -31.36 -15.29 -37.84
N ARG A 3 -31.62 -14.26 -37.03
CA ARG A 3 -32.30 -13.04 -37.52
C ARG A 3 -31.42 -12.31 -38.52
N ALA A 4 -32.02 -11.83 -39.61
CA ALA A 4 -31.34 -10.99 -40.59
C ALA A 4 -30.75 -9.73 -39.91
N ARG A 5 -29.58 -9.31 -40.38
CA ARG A 5 -28.86 -8.15 -39.84
C ARG A 5 -29.64 -6.87 -40.18
N SER A 6 -29.85 -5.99 -39.21
CA SER A 6 -30.56 -4.73 -39.45
C SER A 6 -29.70 -3.78 -40.31
N PRO A 7 -30.25 -3.16 -41.37
CA PRO A 7 -29.51 -2.21 -42.20
C PRO A 7 -28.94 -1.02 -41.43
N ASN A 8 -29.64 -0.59 -40.36
CA ASN A 8 -29.22 0.53 -39.53
C ASN A 8 -27.97 0.24 -38.70
N ARG A 9 -27.64 -1.04 -38.46
CA ARG A 9 -26.43 -1.43 -37.74
C ARG A 9 -25.16 -1.13 -38.54
N ASP A 10 -25.23 -1.31 -39.86
CA ASP A 10 -24.08 -1.06 -40.73
C ASP A 10 -23.92 0.44 -41.02
N LYS A 11 -25.03 1.18 -41.13
CA LYS A 11 -25.02 2.66 -41.16
C LYS A 11 -24.40 3.25 -39.90
N ALA A 12 -24.76 2.74 -38.73
CA ALA A 12 -24.21 3.18 -37.45
C ALA A 12 -22.69 2.93 -37.35
N PHE A 13 -22.20 1.79 -37.85
CA PHE A 13 -20.77 1.52 -37.89
C PHE A 13 -20.02 2.43 -38.86
N LYS A 14 -20.63 2.78 -40.00
CA LYS A 14 -20.04 3.69 -40.99
C LYS A 14 -19.81 5.08 -40.40
N ILE A 15 -20.82 5.65 -39.74
CA ILE A 15 -20.70 6.94 -39.02
C ILE A 15 -19.61 6.84 -37.94
N TYR A 16 -19.59 5.76 -37.16
CA TYR A 16 -18.57 5.56 -36.13
C TYR A 16 -17.15 5.49 -36.70
N LYS A 17 -16.98 4.89 -37.89
CA LYS A 17 -15.70 4.79 -38.60
C LYS A 17 -15.27 6.12 -39.22
N GLU A 18 -16.20 6.88 -39.79
CA GLU A 18 -15.93 8.22 -40.35
C GLU A 18 -15.40 9.20 -39.28
N HIS A 19 -15.77 8.98 -38.01
CA HIS A 19 -15.30 9.78 -36.87
C HIS A 19 -14.13 9.14 -36.08
N ASP A 20 -13.45 8.11 -36.64
CA ASP A 20 -12.34 7.39 -35.99
C ASP A 20 -12.65 6.91 -34.55
N GLY A 21 -13.91 6.62 -34.26
CA GLY A 21 -14.38 6.20 -32.95
C GLY A 21 -14.45 7.29 -31.88
N ASN A 22 -14.22 8.56 -32.24
CA ASN A 22 -14.28 9.72 -31.33
C ASN A 22 -15.64 10.45 -31.40
N ILE A 23 -16.73 9.69 -31.49
CA ILE A 23 -18.10 10.21 -31.50
C ILE A 23 -18.93 9.55 -30.41
N ASP A 24 -19.75 10.36 -29.73
CA ASP A 24 -20.67 9.88 -28.71
C ASP A 24 -21.72 8.95 -29.34
N LEU A 25 -21.90 7.77 -28.74
CA LEU A 25 -22.90 6.81 -29.20
C LEU A 25 -24.33 7.35 -29.12
N VAL A 26 -24.56 8.35 -28.25
CA VAL A 26 -25.84 9.06 -28.11
C VAL A 26 -26.14 9.87 -29.38
N LYS A 27 -25.14 10.56 -29.95
CA LYS A 27 -25.32 11.35 -31.18
C LYS A 27 -25.61 10.47 -32.39
N ILE A 28 -24.95 9.31 -32.50
CA ILE A 28 -25.28 8.30 -33.53
C ILE A 28 -26.72 7.80 -33.37
N ALA A 29 -27.17 7.68 -32.12
CA ALA A 29 -28.53 7.25 -31.76
C ALA A 29 -29.57 8.26 -32.23
N GLU A 30 -29.30 9.54 -32.01
CA GLU A 30 -30.14 10.65 -32.45
C GLU A 30 -30.23 10.71 -33.99
N ILE A 31 -29.10 10.61 -34.70
CA ILE A 31 -29.05 10.65 -36.18
C ILE A 31 -29.86 9.50 -36.81
N LEU A 32 -29.79 8.31 -36.22
CA LEU A 32 -30.48 7.13 -36.76
C LEU A 32 -31.86 6.88 -36.14
N ASN A 33 -32.27 7.74 -35.20
CA ASN A 33 -33.51 7.63 -34.40
C ASN A 33 -33.67 6.24 -33.74
N ILE A 34 -32.62 5.76 -33.08
CA ILE A 34 -32.55 4.46 -32.40
C ILE A 34 -32.12 4.68 -30.94
N SER A 35 -32.45 3.77 -30.04
CA SER A 35 -31.96 3.87 -28.65
C SER A 35 -30.42 3.75 -28.57
N SER A 36 -29.81 4.59 -27.73
CA SER A 36 -28.36 4.55 -27.47
C SER A 36 -27.88 3.20 -26.90
N GLY A 37 -28.75 2.51 -26.15
CA GLY A 37 -28.51 1.17 -25.65
C GLY A 37 -28.33 0.13 -26.77
N THR A 38 -29.10 0.25 -27.85
CA THR A 38 -28.99 -0.62 -29.02
C THR A 38 -27.64 -0.45 -29.73
N ILE A 39 -27.20 0.80 -29.93
CA ILE A 39 -25.92 1.11 -30.57
C ILE A 39 -24.75 0.64 -29.71
N ARG A 40 -24.83 0.83 -28.39
CA ARG A 40 -23.85 0.27 -27.44
C ARG A 40 -23.77 -1.25 -27.54
N GLY A 41 -24.92 -1.92 -27.63
CA GLY A 41 -25.00 -3.37 -27.85
C GLY A 41 -24.33 -3.81 -29.15
N TRP A 42 -24.57 -3.09 -30.25
CA TRP A 42 -23.96 -3.38 -31.55
C TRP A 42 -22.44 -3.16 -31.55
N LYS A 43 -21.97 -2.06 -30.96
CA LYS A 43 -20.53 -1.74 -30.82
C LYS A 43 -19.75 -2.87 -30.15
N ASN A 44 -20.30 -3.41 -29.05
CA ASN A 44 -19.69 -4.52 -28.33
C ASN A 44 -19.78 -5.83 -29.12
N LYS A 45 -20.95 -6.15 -29.68
CA LYS A 45 -21.19 -7.43 -30.38
C LYS A 45 -20.35 -7.56 -31.66
N ASP A 46 -20.14 -6.47 -32.38
CA ASP A 46 -19.32 -6.44 -33.60
C ASP A 46 -17.88 -5.98 -33.37
N LYS A 47 -17.49 -5.73 -32.10
CA LYS A 47 -16.15 -5.30 -31.70
C LYS A 47 -15.64 -4.13 -32.55
N TRP A 48 -16.45 -3.07 -32.70
CA TRP A 48 -16.14 -1.94 -33.60
C TRP A 48 -14.76 -1.34 -33.32
N ASP A 49 -14.38 -1.22 -32.05
CA ASP A 49 -13.07 -0.72 -31.62
C ASP A 49 -11.89 -1.53 -32.18
N ASN A 50 -12.06 -2.84 -32.37
CA ASN A 50 -11.02 -3.71 -32.94
C ASN A 50 -10.94 -3.58 -34.45
N LYS A 51 -12.05 -3.18 -35.10
CA LYS A 51 -12.11 -2.97 -36.54
C LYS A 51 -11.57 -1.61 -36.96
N LEU A 52 -11.50 -0.65 -36.04
CA LEU A 52 -10.82 0.64 -36.23
C LEU A 52 -9.31 0.52 -36.00
N ASN A 53 -8.90 -0.22 -34.96
CA ASN A 53 -7.49 -0.33 -34.59
C ASN A 53 -6.88 -1.58 -35.23
N GLY A 54 -6.44 -1.46 -36.48
CA GLY A 54 -5.86 -2.55 -37.30
C GLY A 54 -4.55 -3.18 -36.79
N THR A 55 -4.00 -2.71 -35.67
CA THR A 55 -2.77 -3.27 -35.08
C THR A 55 -2.93 -3.37 -33.57
N PHE A 56 -2.55 -4.51 -32.99
CA PHE A 56 -2.60 -4.82 -31.56
C PHE A 56 -1.85 -3.79 -30.71
N GLN A 57 -2.49 -2.67 -30.38
CA GLN A 57 -2.09 -1.85 -29.26
C GLN A 57 -2.88 -2.31 -28.03
N LYS A 58 -2.15 -2.77 -27.02
CA LYS A 58 -2.70 -3.17 -25.71
C LYS A 58 -3.39 -1.95 -25.09
N LYS A 59 -4.71 -1.84 -25.25
CA LYS A 59 -5.51 -0.96 -24.42
C LYS A 59 -5.27 -1.40 -22.98
N SER A 60 -4.74 -0.49 -22.15
CA SER A 60 -4.58 -0.72 -20.72
C SER A 60 -5.88 -1.31 -20.19
N ALA A 61 -5.78 -2.48 -19.56
CA ALA A 61 -6.94 -3.22 -19.10
C ALA A 61 -7.79 -2.30 -18.21
N LYS A 62 -8.93 -1.82 -18.72
CA LYS A 62 -9.94 -1.21 -17.87
C LYS A 62 -10.46 -2.34 -16.99
N ASN A 63 -9.99 -2.32 -15.75
CA ASN A 63 -10.28 -3.27 -14.68
C ASN A 63 -11.78 -3.60 -14.67
N THR A 64 -12.12 -4.73 -15.27
CA THR A 64 -13.45 -5.34 -15.18
C THR A 64 -13.34 -6.54 -14.24
N GLU A 65 -12.65 -6.38 -13.10
CA GLU A 65 -12.62 -7.38 -12.05
C GLU A 65 -13.75 -7.07 -11.07
N ARG A 66 -14.85 -7.80 -11.22
CA ARG A 66 -15.96 -7.86 -10.28
C ARG A 66 -15.58 -8.80 -9.13
N SER A 67 -14.54 -8.47 -8.38
CA SER A 67 -14.25 -9.12 -7.11
C SER A 67 -13.84 -8.06 -6.09
N LYS A 68 -14.69 -7.91 -5.07
CA LYS A 68 -14.36 -7.12 -3.89
C LYS A 68 -13.14 -7.79 -3.24
N TYR A 69 -12.20 -6.97 -2.76
CA TYR A 69 -10.95 -7.33 -2.07
C TYR A 69 -9.70 -7.56 -2.95
N LYS A 70 -9.01 -6.46 -3.28
CA LYS A 70 -7.55 -6.47 -3.52
C LYS A 70 -6.90 -5.46 -2.59
N LYS A 71 -6.19 -5.93 -1.57
CA LYS A 71 -5.35 -5.12 -0.67
C LYS A 71 -4.21 -4.52 -1.50
N VAL A 72 -4.25 -3.21 -1.74
CA VAL A 72 -3.17 -2.49 -2.42
C VAL A 72 -2.08 -2.20 -1.38
N ASN A 73 -0.99 -2.98 -1.41
CA ASN A 73 0.27 -2.60 -0.77
C ASN A 73 0.96 -1.55 -1.65
N LYS A 74 0.71 -0.26 -1.37
CA LYS A 74 1.54 0.84 -1.89
C LYS A 74 2.77 0.99 -0.99
N ASN A 75 3.86 0.33 -1.37
CA ASN A 75 5.19 0.69 -0.90
C ASN A 75 5.62 1.97 -1.64
N ILE A 76 5.50 3.11 -0.96
CA ILE A 76 6.17 4.36 -1.35
C ILE A 76 7.29 4.58 -0.32
N LYS A 77 8.56 4.49 -0.74
CA LYS A 77 9.72 4.96 0.03
C LYS A 77 9.92 6.45 -0.32
N LYS A 78 9.71 7.36 0.65
CA LYS A 78 10.69 8.25 1.35
C LYS A 78 11.26 9.36 0.42
N GLU A 79 11.32 10.65 0.76
CA GLU A 79 11.69 11.38 2.00
C GLU A 79 10.91 12.73 2.08
N ASN A 80 10.66 13.41 3.22
CA ASN A 80 11.64 14.23 3.96
C ASN A 80 11.09 14.74 5.35
N PRO A 81 11.98 15.23 6.24
CA PRO A 81 11.76 15.41 7.67
C PRO A 81 11.14 16.76 8.03
N LYS A 82 10.03 16.75 8.76
CA LYS A 82 9.58 17.92 9.57
C LYS A 82 8.66 17.48 10.71
N TYR A 83 9.12 16.52 11.52
CA TYR A 83 8.43 16.16 12.76
C TYR A 83 9.01 16.95 13.94
N LYS A 84 8.80 18.27 13.96
CA LYS A 84 9.04 19.03 15.21
C LYS A 84 7.83 19.77 15.73
N ASN A 85 6.83 20.06 14.89
CA ASN A 85 5.73 20.94 15.30
C ASN A 85 4.37 20.24 15.44
N ASN A 86 4.25 18.96 15.03
CA ASN A 86 2.97 18.23 15.02
C ASN A 86 2.95 17.02 15.98
N MET A 87 4.11 16.62 16.53
CA MET A 87 4.24 15.42 17.38
C MET A 87 3.54 15.63 18.75
N ALA A 88 3.70 16.83 19.32
CA ALA A 88 3.09 17.25 20.59
C ALA A 88 1.55 17.33 20.53
N LEU A 89 0.99 17.62 19.35
CA LEU A 89 -0.46 17.75 19.14
C LEU A 89 -1.14 16.39 18.92
N GLU A 90 -0.49 15.41 18.29
CA GLU A 90 -1.02 14.03 18.24
C GLU A 90 -0.83 13.28 19.58
N LEU A 91 0.16 13.68 20.39
CA LEU A 91 0.38 13.14 21.74
C LEU A 91 -0.82 13.37 22.67
N SER A 92 -1.49 14.53 22.57
CA SER A 92 -2.64 14.87 23.42
C SER A 92 -3.89 14.05 23.09
N GLU A 93 -4.02 13.54 21.87
CA GLU A 93 -5.18 12.77 21.42
C GLU A 93 -5.09 11.26 21.71
N LEU A 94 -3.94 10.78 22.20
CA LEU A 94 -3.78 9.38 22.58
C LEU A 94 -4.44 9.08 23.93
N THR A 95 -5.24 8.02 23.96
CA THR A 95 -5.75 7.48 25.22
C THR A 95 -4.62 6.94 26.09
N GLU A 96 -4.79 6.96 27.41
CA GLU A 96 -3.78 6.49 28.36
C GLU A 96 -3.34 5.04 28.08
N ARG A 97 -4.29 4.14 27.79
CA ARG A 97 -3.98 2.74 27.41
C ARG A 97 -3.16 2.64 26.11
N GLN A 98 -3.39 3.52 25.15
CA GLN A 98 -2.59 3.55 23.91
C GLN A 98 -1.17 4.07 24.17
N ARG A 99 -1.00 5.01 25.11
CA ARG A 99 0.33 5.48 25.54
C ARG A 99 1.11 4.36 26.23
N LEU A 100 0.50 3.73 27.23
CA LEU A 100 1.07 2.57 27.94
C LEU A 100 1.44 1.44 26.98
N PHE A 101 0.58 1.16 26.00
CA PHE A 101 0.88 0.19 24.96
C PHE A 101 2.14 0.53 24.17
N ALA A 102 2.26 1.79 23.72
CA ALA A 102 3.41 2.21 22.93
C ALA A 102 4.72 2.17 23.74
N GLU A 103 4.68 2.57 25.02
CA GLU A 103 5.81 2.47 25.93
C GLU A 103 6.26 1.01 26.13
N GLU A 104 5.31 0.12 26.44
CA GLU A 104 5.62 -1.31 26.59
C GLU A 104 6.09 -1.95 25.29
N PHE A 105 5.57 -1.52 24.14
CA PHE A 105 5.99 -2.02 22.84
C PHE A 105 7.44 -1.64 22.48
N VAL A 106 7.90 -0.47 22.93
CA VAL A 106 9.31 -0.04 22.72
C VAL A 106 10.26 -0.81 23.63
N LYS A 107 9.81 -1.23 24.83
CA LYS A 107 10.58 -2.14 25.70
C LYS A 107 10.62 -3.56 25.13
N VAL A 108 9.46 -4.09 24.75
CA VAL A 108 9.29 -5.45 24.22
C VAL A 108 8.50 -5.38 22.91
N PRO A 109 9.13 -5.57 21.73
CA PRO A 109 8.48 -5.39 20.43
C PRO A 109 7.56 -6.56 20.04
N ILE A 110 6.79 -7.08 21.00
CA ILE A 110 5.80 -8.13 20.85
C ILE A 110 4.42 -7.53 21.16
N ALA A 111 3.63 -7.31 20.10
CA ALA A 111 2.40 -6.53 20.17
C ALA A 111 1.38 -7.07 21.19
N TYR A 112 1.13 -8.38 21.22
CA TYR A 112 0.14 -8.94 22.16
C TYR A 112 0.59 -8.80 23.63
N LYS A 113 1.88 -8.97 23.93
CA LYS A 113 2.42 -8.80 25.29
C LYS A 113 2.30 -7.35 25.74
N ALA A 114 2.63 -6.41 24.86
CA ALA A 114 2.46 -4.99 25.13
C ALA A 114 0.98 -4.63 25.38
N ALA A 115 0.04 -5.23 24.63
CA ALA A 115 -1.40 -5.02 24.83
C ALA A 115 -1.88 -5.56 26.19
N ILE A 116 -1.47 -6.76 26.59
CA ILE A 116 -1.81 -7.32 27.91
C ILE A 116 -1.31 -6.40 29.03
N LYS A 117 -0.04 -5.98 28.95
CA LYS A 117 0.56 -5.09 29.96
C LYS A 117 -0.08 -3.70 30.00
N ALA A 118 -0.58 -3.20 28.87
CA ALA A 118 -1.30 -1.93 28.80
C ALA A 118 -2.77 -2.03 29.27
N GLY A 119 -3.20 -3.19 29.78
CA GLY A 119 -4.53 -3.38 30.34
C GLY A 119 -5.63 -3.70 29.31
N TYR A 120 -5.27 -4.20 28.13
CA TYR A 120 -6.25 -4.75 27.19
C TYR A 120 -6.63 -6.19 27.56
N SER A 121 -7.83 -6.61 27.15
CA SER A 121 -8.32 -7.98 27.36
C SER A 121 -7.35 -9.02 26.80
N GLN A 122 -7.01 -10.01 27.62
CA GLN A 122 -6.07 -11.07 27.27
C GLN A 122 -6.55 -11.90 26.08
N ASP A 123 -7.84 -12.24 26.04
CA ASP A 123 -8.45 -13.05 24.98
C ASP A 123 -8.35 -12.40 23.60
N ARG A 124 -8.37 -11.06 23.55
CA ARG A 124 -8.31 -10.28 22.29
C ARG A 124 -6.96 -9.59 22.08
N ALA A 125 -6.01 -9.75 23.00
CA ALA A 125 -4.74 -9.02 23.00
C ALA A 125 -3.94 -9.19 21.70
N PHE A 126 -4.03 -10.37 21.07
CA PHE A 126 -3.35 -10.63 19.81
C PHE A 126 -3.88 -9.77 18.65
N ILE A 127 -5.21 -9.66 18.54
CA ILE A 127 -5.88 -8.84 17.51
C ILE A 127 -5.66 -7.37 17.83
N THR A 128 -5.96 -6.96 19.06
CA THR A 128 -5.86 -5.57 19.50
C THR A 128 -4.42 -5.04 19.39
N GLY A 129 -3.42 -5.84 19.75
CA GLY A 129 -2.01 -5.47 19.56
C GLY A 129 -1.68 -5.21 18.09
N SER A 130 -2.12 -6.08 17.18
CA SER A 130 -1.91 -5.91 15.73
C SER A 130 -2.62 -4.66 15.18
N GLU A 131 -3.83 -4.38 15.64
CA GLU A 131 -4.59 -3.17 15.30
C GLU A 131 -3.89 -1.90 15.79
N LEU A 132 -3.42 -1.90 17.04
CA LEU A 132 -2.71 -0.76 17.65
C LEU A 132 -1.41 -0.43 16.93
N VAL A 133 -0.62 -1.43 16.52
CA VAL A 133 0.62 -1.20 15.73
C VAL A 133 0.31 -0.55 14.37
N ARG A 134 -0.85 -0.84 13.77
CA ARG A 134 -1.28 -0.26 12.48
C ARG A 134 -1.93 1.09 12.63
N ASN A 135 -2.48 1.42 13.80
CA ASN A 135 -3.09 2.70 14.07
C ASN A 135 -2.07 3.83 13.84
N ARG A 136 -2.44 4.79 13.00
CA ARG A 136 -1.55 5.90 12.60
C ARG A 136 -1.02 6.65 13.83
N LYS A 137 -1.88 6.99 14.79
CA LYS A 137 -1.52 7.81 15.96
C LYS A 137 -0.58 7.05 16.92
N VAL A 138 -0.85 5.76 17.14
CA VAL A 138 0.01 4.92 17.97
C VAL A 138 1.35 4.68 17.29
N LYS A 139 1.36 4.48 15.98
CA LYS A 139 2.57 4.29 15.18
C LYS A 139 3.46 5.53 15.16
N THR A 140 2.89 6.74 15.06
CA THR A 140 3.64 7.99 15.16
C THR A 140 4.28 8.11 16.54
N TYR A 141 3.55 7.79 17.61
CA TYR A 141 4.09 7.83 18.96
C TYR A 141 5.17 6.77 19.24
N ILE A 142 5.01 5.53 18.77
CA ILE A 142 6.07 4.49 18.86
C ILE A 142 7.34 4.96 18.15
N LYS A 143 7.21 5.64 17.00
CA LYS A 143 8.36 6.18 16.26
C LYS A 143 9.08 7.24 17.09
N TYR A 144 8.34 8.17 17.69
CA TYR A 144 8.88 9.19 18.60
C TYR A 144 9.66 8.57 19.77
N LEU A 145 9.06 7.60 20.47
CA LEU A 145 9.72 6.93 21.60
C LEU A 145 11.01 6.20 21.19
N LYS A 146 11.06 5.62 19.98
CA LYS A 146 12.28 5.00 19.45
C LYS A 146 13.36 6.02 19.11
N GLU A 147 12.98 7.19 18.61
CA GLU A 147 13.90 8.30 18.34
C GLU A 147 14.48 8.84 19.65
N LEU A 148 13.62 9.10 20.66
CA LEU A 148 14.06 9.47 22.02
C LEU A 148 15.03 8.43 22.62
N ARG A 149 14.70 7.14 22.50
CA ARG A 149 15.58 6.07 23.01
C ARG A 149 16.94 6.08 22.30
N ARG A 150 16.97 6.32 20.99
CA ARG A 150 18.23 6.44 20.23
C ARG A 150 19.04 7.63 20.72
N GLU A 151 18.41 8.80 20.85
CA GLU A 151 19.05 10.01 21.37
C GLU A 151 19.61 9.78 22.78
N SER A 152 18.86 9.09 23.67
CA SER A 152 19.33 8.77 25.02
C SER A 152 20.52 7.82 25.07
N LEU A 153 20.69 6.98 24.04
CA LEU A 153 21.81 6.03 23.95
C LEU A 153 23.07 6.69 23.40
N LEU A 154 22.98 7.87 22.78
CA LEU A 154 24.09 8.55 22.10
C LEU A 154 24.82 7.64 21.10
N ILE A 155 24.08 6.73 20.46
CA ILE A 155 24.60 5.79 19.45
C ILE A 155 24.16 6.26 18.07
N ASP A 156 25.14 6.63 17.25
CA ASP A 156 24.96 6.95 15.85
C ASP A 156 25.05 5.69 14.96
N LYS A 157 24.81 5.86 13.66
CA LYS A 157 24.86 4.71 12.73
C LYS A 157 26.29 4.22 12.56
N GLU A 158 27.22 5.15 12.58
CA GLU A 158 28.66 4.94 12.48
C GLU A 158 29.14 4.09 13.67
N ASP A 159 28.70 4.39 14.89
CA ASP A 159 29.00 3.59 16.08
C ASP A 159 28.54 2.13 15.95
N LEU A 160 27.38 1.89 15.33
CA LEU A 160 26.89 0.54 15.09
C LEU A 160 27.79 -0.22 14.09
N ILE A 161 28.29 0.47 13.06
CA ILE A 161 29.20 -0.12 12.07
C ILE A 161 30.53 -0.46 12.75
N ASP A 162 31.06 0.44 13.58
CA ASP A 162 32.29 0.22 14.34
C ASP A 162 32.18 -0.97 15.29
N VAL A 163 31.06 -1.09 16.01
CA VAL A 163 30.79 -2.26 16.87
C VAL A 163 30.73 -3.54 16.03
N HIS A 164 30.07 -3.52 14.86
CA HIS A 164 29.99 -4.69 14.00
C HIS A 164 31.35 -5.08 13.41
N MET A 165 32.13 -4.12 12.93
CA MET A 165 33.49 -4.36 12.43
C MET A 165 34.39 -4.95 13.51
N ARG A 166 34.31 -4.45 14.75
CA ARG A 166 35.06 -5.04 15.87
C ARG A 166 34.65 -6.48 16.11
N ILE A 167 33.36 -6.82 16.07
CA ILE A 167 32.89 -8.19 16.25
C ILE A 167 33.39 -9.08 15.09
N ASP A 168 33.21 -8.65 13.85
CA ASP A 168 33.51 -9.46 12.66
C ASP A 168 35.02 -9.74 12.50
N PHE A 169 35.87 -8.78 12.88
CA PHE A 169 37.32 -8.91 12.79
C PHE A 169 37.99 -9.28 14.12
N SER A 170 37.22 -9.51 15.19
CA SER A 170 37.78 -9.92 16.48
C SER A 170 38.33 -11.34 16.44
N ASN A 171 39.44 -11.55 17.15
CA ASN A 171 40.04 -12.86 17.38
C ASN A 171 39.84 -13.28 18.85
N ILE A 172 39.99 -14.57 19.15
CA ILE A 172 39.82 -15.11 20.50
C ILE A 172 40.80 -14.51 21.52
N THR A 173 41.97 -14.06 21.05
CA THR A 173 42.97 -13.34 21.85
C THR A 173 42.51 -11.96 22.30
N ASP A 174 41.52 -11.36 21.62
CA ASP A 174 40.99 -10.04 22.00
C ASP A 174 40.07 -10.13 23.23
N PHE A 175 39.60 -11.34 23.56
CA PHE A 175 38.69 -11.59 24.68
C PHE A 175 39.33 -12.42 25.80
N VAL A 176 40.37 -13.20 25.49
CA VAL A 176 41.00 -14.13 26.43
C VAL A 176 42.51 -14.01 26.39
N ASN A 177 43.13 -13.74 27.55
CA ASN A 177 44.58 -13.78 27.71
C ASN A 177 45.07 -15.23 27.83
N ILE A 178 45.77 -15.72 26.81
CA ILE A 178 46.39 -17.05 26.83
C ILE A 178 47.81 -16.90 27.39
N ILE A 179 48.01 -17.32 28.63
CA ILE A 179 49.33 -17.35 29.27
C ILE A 179 50.00 -18.68 28.89
N TRP A 180 51.10 -18.60 28.13
CA TRP A 180 51.94 -19.78 27.84
C TRP A 180 52.94 -19.99 28.97
N THR A 181 52.74 -21.03 29.80
CA THR A 181 53.78 -21.52 30.70
C THR A 181 54.69 -22.48 29.93
N ALA A 182 55.91 -22.04 29.61
CA ALA A 182 56.96 -22.91 29.09
C ALA A 182 57.40 -23.89 30.19
N LYS A 183 57.58 -25.16 29.82
CA LYS A 183 57.94 -26.28 30.71
C LYS A 183 59.37 -26.70 30.47
#